data_AF-A0A8S3VNT8-F1
#
_entry.id   AF-A0A8S3VNT8-F1
#
_cell.length_a   1.000
_cell.length_b   1.000
_cell.length_c   1.000
_cell.angle_alpha   90.00
_cell.angle_beta   90.00
_cell.angle_gamma   90.00
#
_symmetry.space_group_name_H-M   'P 1'
#
loop_
_entity.id
_entity.type
_entity.pdbx_description
1 polymer ?
#
loop_
_entity_poly.entity_id
_entity_poly.type
_entity_poly.pdbx_seq_one_letter_code
_entity_poly.pdbx_strand_id
1 'polypeptide(L)'
;MRRSDLMEVTESLDPALRPVLLRETFTRGGHTVIKLGDTEIEFNDNFRLYMTTSMSNPHYLPAVYIQVNIINFTVTFEGLQEQLLSAVVRQEKPQLENQRSELLESIAADLQFLRDLEDKSLSLLQKTEEKANKRAGNLLREYLSEKNEDTLFEQYGPGRLNDVLKHFYLDARKPDGEMYKVNSLDSFRYSLNRYLKAPPFLKEFDIMKHEAFNESNQVFKTALTELKANGKGATQHFPIISEIDRTKLYSSTFMQTNSPTGLLNKVQFDIRMYFFRRGAENMDKMTKDTFIVKTDPKTKTKYVTKEMDELTKNHRFNDKENVTAIMPEQPDSPSCPVAAFQKYISKLHPKCNRLWQRPLGSFYEDSASWYCNSPVGRDTLAQFMNKLSKLCSLSQVYTNHSIRATGATILTESRYFADAQIMSVTGHKSVSSLAIYQRTSDKAKFQMGQIIDAAMNGRDPNANALPAPNQQLTLPSPVQPLALPTSARSSTMASTSQVTQMTEFRNQLSGINFNELFSNYDTVPQMPVFHGCYIGSININMNNK
;
A
#
# COMPACT_ATOMS: atom_id res chain seq x y z
N MET A 1 34.82 44.50 -38.69
CA MET A 1 34.02 43.48 -37.95
C MET A 1 32.75 44.11 -37.34
N ARG A 2 31.65 43.35 -37.16
CA ARG A 2 30.46 43.82 -36.43
C ARG A 2 30.79 43.97 -34.93
N ARG A 3 29.91 44.57 -34.12
CA ARG A 3 30.18 44.88 -32.69
C ARG A 3 30.32 43.62 -31.82
N SER A 4 29.64 42.53 -32.18
CA SER A 4 29.73 41.23 -31.50
C SER A 4 29.29 40.11 -32.42
N ASP A 5 29.92 38.94 -32.31
CA ASP A 5 29.54 37.72 -33.04
C ASP A 5 29.41 36.54 -32.05
N LEU A 6 28.43 35.65 -32.28
CA LEU A 6 28.12 34.46 -31.47
C LEU A 6 28.28 33.20 -32.34
N MET A 7 29.01 32.19 -31.86
CA MET A 7 29.26 30.95 -32.61
C MET A 7 29.17 29.71 -31.73
N GLU A 8 28.62 28.62 -32.27
CA GLU A 8 28.63 27.31 -31.61
C GLU A 8 29.95 26.57 -31.89
N VAL A 9 30.55 25.98 -30.84
CA VAL A 9 31.83 25.28 -30.93
C VAL A 9 31.78 23.86 -30.35
N THR A 10 32.53 22.97 -30.98
CA THR A 10 32.78 21.59 -30.52
C THR A 10 34.04 21.54 -29.64
N GLU A 11 34.71 20.39 -29.48
CA GLU A 11 35.93 20.26 -28.64
C GLU A 11 37.19 20.87 -29.29
N SER A 12 37.13 21.22 -30.58
CA SER A 12 38.22 21.86 -31.34
C SER A 12 37.83 23.25 -31.81
N LEU A 13 38.72 24.23 -31.59
CA LEU A 13 38.57 25.57 -32.19
C LEU A 13 39.20 25.60 -33.59
N ASP A 14 38.53 26.25 -34.53
CA ASP A 14 39.05 26.47 -35.88
C ASP A 14 40.35 27.31 -35.80
N PRO A 15 41.48 26.82 -36.35
CA PRO A 15 42.73 27.57 -36.42
C PRO A 15 42.59 28.96 -37.06
N ALA A 16 41.60 29.18 -37.94
CA ALA A 16 41.32 30.49 -38.53
C ALA A 16 40.91 31.55 -37.50
N LEU A 17 40.46 31.15 -36.31
CA LEU A 17 40.09 32.05 -35.21
C LEU A 17 41.29 32.50 -34.39
N ARG A 18 42.45 31.86 -34.54
CA ARG A 18 43.65 32.16 -33.76
C ARG A 18 44.05 33.64 -33.78
N PRO A 19 44.07 34.34 -34.95
CA PRO A 19 44.39 35.76 -34.98
C PRO A 19 43.43 36.60 -34.13
N VAL A 20 42.15 36.20 -34.05
CA VAL A 20 41.11 36.90 -33.27
C VAL A 20 41.25 36.62 -31.78
N LEU A 21 41.51 35.36 -31.41
CA LEU A 21 41.71 34.94 -30.02
C LEU A 21 42.98 35.58 -29.41
N LEU A 22 44.04 35.69 -30.20
CA LEU A 22 45.32 36.29 -29.79
C LEU A 22 45.40 37.80 -30.04
N ARG A 23 44.39 38.39 -30.70
CA ARG A 23 44.36 39.80 -31.15
C ARG A 23 45.60 40.20 -31.97
N GLU A 24 45.99 39.36 -32.92
CA GLU A 24 47.10 39.59 -33.85
C GLU A 24 46.72 40.65 -34.92
N THR A 25 46.68 41.91 -34.50
CA THR A 25 46.34 43.07 -35.34
C THR A 25 47.60 43.82 -35.78
N PHE A 26 47.52 44.51 -36.93
CA PHE A 26 48.58 45.37 -37.44
C PHE A 26 48.00 46.63 -38.10
N THR A 27 48.79 47.69 -38.18
CA THR A 27 48.35 48.96 -38.77
C THR A 27 48.70 49.00 -40.25
N ARG A 28 47.70 49.23 -41.11
CA ARG A 28 47.90 49.42 -42.55
C ARG A 28 47.08 50.61 -43.03
N GLY A 29 47.73 51.62 -43.62
CA GLY A 29 47.06 52.81 -44.13
C GLY A 29 46.32 53.64 -43.06
N GLY A 30 46.78 53.62 -41.81
CA GLY A 30 46.14 54.35 -40.69
C GLY A 30 45.00 53.60 -39.99
N HIS A 31 44.59 52.43 -40.49
CA HIS A 31 43.55 51.59 -39.89
C HIS A 31 44.16 50.37 -39.20
N THR A 32 43.59 49.98 -38.06
CA THR A 32 43.92 48.70 -37.41
C THR A 32 43.23 47.59 -38.18
N VAL A 33 44.00 46.66 -38.74
CA VAL A 33 43.49 45.54 -39.52
C VAL A 33 43.92 44.21 -38.88
N ILE A 34 43.13 43.18 -39.13
CA ILE A 34 43.41 41.80 -38.72
C ILE A 34 43.38 40.92 -39.96
N LYS A 35 44.32 39.97 -40.06
CA LYS A 35 44.35 38.99 -41.15
C LYS A 35 43.63 37.72 -40.74
N LEU A 36 42.59 37.38 -41.46
CA LEU A 36 41.81 36.15 -41.31
C LEU A 36 41.97 35.31 -42.57
N GLY A 37 42.73 34.22 -42.47
CA GLY A 37 43.14 33.43 -43.64
C GLY A 37 43.92 34.29 -44.63
N ASP A 38 43.42 34.40 -45.87
CA ASP A 38 44.01 35.23 -46.93
C ASP A 38 43.40 36.63 -47.03
N THR A 39 42.43 36.97 -46.17
CA THR A 39 41.72 38.25 -46.21
C THR A 39 42.14 39.19 -45.09
N GLU A 40 42.31 40.47 -45.41
CA GLU A 40 42.56 41.53 -44.45
C GLU A 40 41.27 42.30 -44.20
N ILE A 41 40.90 42.44 -42.93
CA ILE A 41 39.64 43.06 -42.52
C ILE A 41 39.94 44.12 -41.47
N GLU A 42 39.27 45.28 -41.54
CA GLU A 42 39.37 46.32 -40.51
C GLU A 42 38.84 45.81 -39.16
N PHE A 43 39.69 45.93 -38.14
CA PHE A 43 39.43 45.50 -36.79
C PHE A 43 38.73 46.62 -36.00
N ASN A 44 37.70 46.23 -35.25
CA ASN A 44 36.95 47.15 -34.39
C ASN A 44 37.36 46.88 -32.93
N ASP A 45 37.92 47.87 -32.25
CA ASP A 45 38.40 47.72 -30.86
C ASP A 45 37.28 47.34 -29.86
N ASN A 46 36.03 47.64 -30.20
CA ASN A 46 34.85 47.26 -29.42
C ASN A 46 34.31 45.86 -29.73
N PHE A 47 34.97 45.10 -30.62
CA PHE A 47 34.56 43.75 -30.97
C PHE A 47 34.61 42.81 -29.76
N ARG A 48 33.59 41.95 -29.64
CA ARG A 48 33.51 40.86 -28.66
C ARG A 48 33.07 39.58 -29.37
N LEU A 49 33.86 38.52 -29.23
CA LEU A 49 33.50 37.18 -29.71
C LEU A 49 32.96 36.35 -28.54
N TYR A 50 31.77 35.80 -28.71
CA TYR A 50 31.17 34.85 -27.77
C TYR A 50 31.08 33.48 -28.44
N MET A 51 31.50 32.44 -27.72
CA MET A 51 31.40 31.05 -28.18
C MET A 51 30.59 30.25 -27.18
N THR A 52 29.69 29.41 -27.68
CA THR A 52 28.82 28.56 -26.86
C THR A 52 28.98 27.09 -27.24
N THR A 53 28.79 26.19 -26.29
CA THR A 53 28.74 24.75 -26.57
C THR A 53 27.61 24.10 -25.79
N SER A 54 26.93 23.15 -26.43
CA SER A 54 25.83 22.36 -25.85
C SER A 54 26.31 21.08 -25.16
N MET A 55 27.62 20.81 -25.18
CA MET A 55 28.21 19.62 -24.57
C MET A 55 28.29 19.76 -23.03
N SER A 56 27.88 18.71 -22.31
CA SER A 56 27.79 18.71 -20.85
C SER A 56 29.15 18.78 -20.13
N ASN A 57 30.24 18.36 -20.79
CA ASN A 57 31.60 18.38 -20.25
C ASN A 57 32.67 18.37 -21.38
N PRO A 58 32.88 19.51 -22.06
CA PRO A 58 33.83 19.58 -23.17
C PRO A 58 35.28 19.51 -22.68
N HIS A 59 36.09 18.62 -23.27
CA HIS A 59 37.51 18.50 -22.95
C HIS A 59 38.37 19.34 -23.89
N TYR A 60 38.57 20.62 -23.56
CA TYR A 60 39.47 21.48 -24.33
C TYR A 60 40.94 21.20 -24.02
N LEU A 61 41.82 21.40 -25.00
CA LEU A 61 43.26 21.37 -24.75
C LEU A 61 43.68 22.55 -23.85
N PRO A 62 44.73 22.41 -23.01
CA PRO A 62 45.24 23.50 -22.17
C PRO A 62 45.49 24.82 -22.93
N ALA A 63 45.92 24.72 -24.19
CA ALA A 63 46.13 25.86 -25.07
C ALA A 63 44.87 26.72 -25.26
N VAL A 64 43.68 26.10 -25.26
CA VAL A 64 42.39 26.80 -25.38
C VAL A 64 42.03 27.50 -24.07
N TYR A 65 42.19 26.84 -22.92
CA TYR A 65 41.92 27.42 -21.59
C TYR A 65 42.73 28.69 -21.30
N ILE A 66 43.91 28.83 -21.92
CA ILE A 66 44.75 30.03 -21.78
C ILE A 66 44.30 31.17 -22.71
N GLN A 67 43.64 30.85 -23.82
CA GLN A 67 43.23 31.80 -24.85
C GLN A 67 41.83 32.36 -24.65
N VAL A 68 40.95 31.63 -23.93
CA VAL A 68 39.55 32.00 -23.73
C VAL A 68 39.12 31.89 -22.27
N ASN A 69 38.14 32.71 -21.89
CA ASN A 69 37.44 32.55 -20.61
C ASN A 69 36.24 31.62 -20.80
N ILE A 70 36.22 30.50 -20.08
CA ILE A 70 35.13 29.51 -20.13
C ILE A 70 34.20 29.73 -18.94
N ILE A 71 32.89 29.81 -19.22
CA ILE A 71 31.84 30.00 -18.22
C ILE A 71 30.91 28.79 -18.29
N ASN A 72 30.74 28.06 -17.17
CA ASN A 72 29.83 26.92 -17.09
C ASN A 72 28.47 27.36 -16.53
N PHE A 73 27.43 27.29 -17.36
CA PHE A 73 26.05 27.67 -17.00
C PHE A 73 25.21 26.52 -16.43
N THR A 74 25.73 25.30 -16.32
CA THR A 74 24.98 24.15 -15.78
C THR A 74 24.94 24.10 -14.26
N VAL A 75 25.81 24.86 -13.59
CA VAL A 75 25.85 24.96 -12.13
C VAL A 75 25.04 26.19 -11.71
N THR A 76 23.92 25.98 -11.02
CA THR A 76 23.15 27.08 -10.43
C THR A 76 23.91 27.67 -9.25
N PHE A 77 23.78 28.97 -9.01
CA PHE A 77 24.41 29.62 -7.85
C PHE A 77 24.03 28.93 -6.53
N GLU A 78 22.76 28.53 -6.40
CA GLU A 78 22.26 27.74 -5.27
C GLU A 78 22.96 26.38 -5.16
N GLY A 79 23.14 25.65 -6.28
CA GLY A 79 23.86 24.38 -6.29
C GLY A 79 25.34 24.52 -5.94
N LEU A 80 26.00 25.60 -6.37
CA LEU A 80 27.38 25.90 -5.99
C LEU A 80 27.49 26.27 -4.52
N GLN A 81 26.55 27.05 -3.99
CA GLN A 81 26.47 27.37 -2.56
C GLN A 81 26.28 26.11 -1.72
N GLU A 82 25.41 25.19 -2.12
CA GLU A 82 25.23 23.91 -1.41
C GLU A 82 26.48 23.04 -1.46
N GLN A 83 27.20 23.00 -2.59
CA GLN A 83 28.44 22.25 -2.73
C GLN A 83 29.58 22.84 -1.88
N LEU A 84 29.74 24.17 -1.89
CA LEU A 84 30.72 24.85 -1.06
C LEU A 84 30.36 24.73 0.42
N LEU A 85 29.09 24.83 0.78
CA LEU A 85 28.60 24.62 2.14
C LEU A 85 28.89 23.19 2.61
N SER A 86 28.60 22.18 1.79
CA SER A 86 28.96 20.78 2.07
C SER A 86 30.47 20.62 2.29
N ALA A 87 31.31 21.24 1.45
CA ALA A 87 32.76 21.20 1.60
C ALA A 87 33.24 21.85 2.92
N VAL A 88 32.69 23.01 3.29
CA VAL A 88 33.03 23.72 4.53
C VAL A 88 32.52 22.96 5.75
N VAL A 89 31.28 22.48 5.74
CA VAL A 89 30.68 21.70 6.85
C VAL A 89 31.42 20.38 7.04
N ARG A 90 31.88 19.75 5.97
CA ARG A 90 32.71 18.54 6.05
C ARG A 90 34.03 18.78 6.79
N GLN A 91 34.59 19.98 6.69
CA GLN A 91 35.84 20.35 7.35
C GLN A 91 35.62 20.83 8.80
N GLU A 92 34.60 21.66 9.03
CA GLU A 92 34.31 22.26 10.34
C GLU A 92 33.53 21.33 11.28
N LYS A 93 32.59 20.54 10.74
CA LYS A 93 31.69 19.66 11.50
C LYS A 93 31.46 18.33 10.76
N PRO A 94 32.49 17.48 10.61
CA PRO A 94 32.42 16.24 9.84
C PRO A 94 31.31 15.28 10.29
N GLN A 95 30.97 15.28 11.59
CA GLN A 95 29.90 14.44 12.13
C GLN A 95 28.52 14.80 11.55
N LEU A 96 28.24 16.09 11.32
CA LEU A 96 26.97 16.54 10.75
C LEU A 96 26.84 16.18 9.27
N GLU A 97 27.94 16.27 8.50
CA GLU A 97 27.92 15.89 7.08
C GLU A 97 27.80 14.37 6.91
N ASN A 98 28.41 13.59 7.80
CA ASN A 98 28.21 12.14 7.84
C ASN A 98 26.74 11.80 8.14
N GLN A 99 26.11 12.44 9.13
CA GLN A 99 24.69 12.26 9.44
C GLN A 99 23.78 12.65 8.27
N ARG A 100 24.07 13.75 7.58
CA ARG A 100 23.34 14.16 6.36
C ARG A 100 23.49 13.12 5.26
N SER A 101 24.69 12.59 5.05
CA SER A 101 24.98 11.58 4.03
C SER A 101 24.24 10.27 4.33
N GLU A 102 24.31 9.79 5.58
CA GLU A 102 23.56 8.62 6.06
C GLU A 102 22.04 8.81 5.89
N LEU A 103 21.52 9.99 6.20
CA LEU A 103 20.10 10.31 6.03
C LEU A 103 19.69 10.29 4.55
N LEU A 104 20.51 10.85 3.65
CA LEU A 104 20.23 10.82 2.21
C LEU A 104 20.26 9.41 1.64
N GLU A 105 21.22 8.59 2.05
CA GLU A 105 21.27 7.16 1.69
C GLU A 105 20.04 6.42 2.20
N SER A 106 19.61 6.69 3.44
CA SER A 106 18.38 6.12 4.01
C SER A 106 17.14 6.54 3.22
N ILE A 107 17.01 7.82 2.87
CA ILE A 107 15.86 8.31 2.08
C ILE A 107 15.83 7.65 0.70
N ALA A 108 16.98 7.52 0.04
CA ALA A 108 17.06 6.85 -1.25
C ALA A 108 16.66 5.37 -1.15
N ALA A 109 17.13 4.67 -0.11
CA ALA A 109 16.77 3.29 0.16
C ALA A 109 15.27 3.12 0.45
N ASP A 110 14.69 4.02 1.26
CA ASP A 110 13.26 4.01 1.59
C ASP A 110 12.38 4.25 0.34
N LEU A 111 12.75 5.22 -0.52
CA LEU A 111 12.04 5.49 -1.76
C LEU A 111 12.08 4.30 -2.73
N GLN A 112 13.22 3.63 -2.83
CA GLN A 112 13.34 2.42 -3.64
C GLN A 112 12.48 1.30 -3.05
N PHE A 113 12.52 1.11 -1.73
CA PHE A 113 11.72 0.11 -1.05
C PHE A 113 10.21 0.34 -1.24
N LEU A 114 9.74 1.59 -1.21
CA LEU A 114 8.35 1.94 -1.48
C LEU A 114 7.92 1.54 -2.91
N ARG A 115 8.75 1.80 -3.91
CA ARG A 115 8.50 1.38 -5.30
C ARG A 115 8.43 -0.14 -5.41
N ASP A 116 9.39 -0.84 -4.81
CA ASP A 116 9.41 -2.30 -4.81
C ASP A 116 8.16 -2.90 -4.15
N LEU A 117 7.65 -2.27 -3.08
CA LEU A 117 6.41 -2.68 -2.43
C LEU A 117 5.18 -2.44 -3.30
N GLU A 118 5.13 -1.32 -4.03
CA GLU A 118 4.06 -1.01 -4.98
C GLU A 118 4.02 -2.03 -6.12
N ASP A 119 5.16 -2.28 -6.77
CA ASP A 119 5.30 -3.26 -7.85
C ASP A 119 4.94 -4.67 -7.37
N LYS A 120 5.35 -5.02 -6.16
CA LYS A 120 4.98 -6.30 -5.53
C LYS A 120 3.48 -6.40 -5.27
N SER A 121 2.83 -5.30 -4.86
CA SER A 121 1.39 -5.26 -4.65
C SER A 121 0.63 -5.43 -5.97
N LEU A 122 1.01 -4.67 -7.00
CA LEU A 122 0.42 -4.73 -8.34
C LEU A 122 0.59 -6.13 -8.95
N SER A 123 1.79 -6.70 -8.88
CA SER A 123 2.04 -8.04 -9.43
C SER A 123 1.27 -9.16 -8.70
N LEU A 124 1.05 -9.04 -7.38
CA LEU A 124 0.24 -10.00 -6.63
C LEU A 124 -1.24 -9.91 -7.02
N LEU A 125 -1.78 -8.70 -7.18
CA LEU A 125 -3.15 -8.48 -7.62
C LEU A 125 -3.35 -9.08 -9.02
N GLN A 126 -2.46 -8.75 -9.96
CA GLN A 126 -2.48 -9.28 -11.32
C GLN A 126 -2.47 -10.81 -11.33
N LYS A 127 -1.55 -11.45 -10.58
CA LYS A 127 -1.46 -12.92 -10.48
C LYS A 127 -2.73 -13.56 -9.93
N THR A 128 -3.41 -12.94 -8.96
CA THR A 128 -4.66 -13.48 -8.42
C THR A 128 -5.81 -13.41 -9.41
N GLU A 129 -5.91 -12.33 -10.16
CA GLU A 129 -6.92 -12.15 -11.19
C GLU A 129 -6.69 -13.10 -12.38
N GLU A 130 -5.43 -13.24 -12.79
CA GLU A 130 -5.04 -14.09 -13.91
C GLU A 130 -5.37 -15.57 -13.66
N LYS A 131 -5.20 -16.05 -12.42
CA LYS A 131 -5.60 -17.42 -12.04
C LYS A 131 -7.10 -17.65 -12.18
N ALA A 132 -7.93 -16.68 -11.77
CA ALA A 132 -9.38 -16.77 -11.92
C ALA A 132 -9.80 -16.73 -13.39
N ASN A 133 -9.17 -15.88 -14.20
CA ASN A 133 -9.40 -15.76 -15.63
C ASN A 133 -9.07 -17.06 -16.37
N LYS A 134 -7.86 -17.60 -16.12
CA LYS A 134 -7.41 -18.87 -16.71
C LYS A 134 -8.34 -20.02 -16.35
N ARG A 135 -8.83 -20.07 -15.10
CA ARG A 135 -9.85 -21.05 -14.70
C ARG A 135 -11.15 -20.90 -15.49
N ALA A 136 -11.64 -19.68 -15.70
CA ALA A 136 -12.86 -19.45 -16.48
C ALA A 136 -12.66 -19.87 -17.95
N GLY A 137 -11.53 -19.53 -18.57
CA GLY A 137 -11.20 -19.98 -19.92
C GLY A 137 -11.13 -21.51 -20.02
N ASN A 138 -10.46 -22.17 -19.07
CA ASN A 138 -10.36 -23.63 -19.04
C ASN A 138 -11.73 -24.30 -18.85
N LEU A 139 -12.59 -23.77 -17.98
CA LEU A 139 -13.93 -24.32 -17.77
C LEU A 139 -14.79 -24.26 -19.03
N LEU A 140 -14.73 -23.17 -19.80
CA LEU A 140 -15.43 -23.09 -21.08
C LEU A 140 -14.81 -24.06 -22.10
N ARG A 141 -13.48 -24.21 -22.09
CA ARG A 141 -12.77 -25.16 -22.96
C ARG A 141 -13.16 -26.61 -22.69
N GLU A 142 -13.22 -27.00 -21.42
CA GLU A 142 -13.66 -28.32 -20.96
C GLU A 142 -15.10 -28.59 -21.42
N TYR A 143 -16.00 -27.62 -21.21
CA TYR A 143 -17.39 -27.72 -21.69
C TYR A 143 -17.48 -27.92 -23.21
N LEU A 144 -16.73 -27.15 -23.99
CA LEU A 144 -16.71 -27.29 -25.45
C LEU A 144 -16.20 -28.66 -25.89
N SER A 145 -15.16 -29.16 -25.21
CA SER A 145 -14.64 -30.51 -25.44
C SER A 145 -15.69 -31.58 -25.14
N GLU A 146 -16.46 -31.46 -24.06
CA GLU A 146 -17.54 -32.40 -23.70
C GLU A 146 -18.68 -32.40 -24.74
N LYS A 147 -18.95 -31.23 -25.34
CA LYS A 147 -19.96 -31.08 -26.40
C LYS A 147 -19.46 -31.46 -27.79
N ASN A 148 -18.21 -31.91 -27.92
CA ASN A 148 -17.53 -32.17 -29.19
C ASN A 148 -17.53 -30.94 -30.13
N GLU A 149 -17.38 -29.75 -29.56
CA GLU A 149 -17.24 -28.50 -30.28
C GLU A 149 -15.77 -28.03 -30.33
N ASP A 150 -15.45 -27.09 -31.22
CA ASP A 150 -14.11 -26.51 -31.27
C ASP A 150 -13.78 -25.77 -29.96
N THR A 151 -12.61 -26.08 -29.42
CA THR A 151 -12.13 -25.62 -28.12
C THR A 151 -11.39 -24.29 -28.19
N LEU A 152 -11.05 -23.83 -29.40
CA LEU A 152 -10.37 -22.56 -29.68
C LEU A 152 -11.37 -21.38 -29.69
N PHE A 153 -12.20 -21.28 -28.65
CA PHE A 153 -13.25 -20.26 -28.56
C PHE A 153 -12.69 -18.83 -28.54
N GLU A 154 -11.40 -18.66 -28.24
CA GLU A 154 -10.71 -17.38 -28.34
C GLU A 154 -10.56 -16.92 -29.79
N GLN A 155 -10.77 -17.78 -30.79
CA GLN A 155 -10.82 -17.40 -32.20
C GLN A 155 -12.23 -17.04 -32.67
N TYR A 156 -13.25 -17.34 -31.87
CA TYR A 156 -14.63 -17.09 -32.26
C TYR A 156 -14.92 -15.60 -32.43
N GLY A 157 -15.77 -15.32 -33.42
CA GLY A 157 -16.45 -14.04 -33.55
C GLY A 157 -17.60 -13.90 -32.54
N PRO A 158 -18.15 -12.68 -32.37
CA PRO A 158 -19.17 -12.39 -31.37
C PRO A 158 -20.41 -13.29 -31.45
N GLY A 159 -20.93 -13.54 -32.67
CA GLY A 159 -22.13 -14.36 -32.87
C GLY A 159 -21.94 -15.81 -32.43
N ARG A 160 -20.87 -16.47 -32.91
CA ARG A 160 -20.58 -17.86 -32.53
C ARG A 160 -20.34 -18.01 -31.02
N LEU A 161 -19.63 -17.05 -30.41
CA LEU A 161 -19.39 -17.07 -28.98
C LEU A 161 -20.68 -16.84 -28.18
N ASN A 162 -21.58 -15.97 -28.66
CA ASN A 162 -22.91 -15.79 -28.08
C ASN A 162 -23.71 -17.11 -28.09
N ASP A 163 -23.70 -17.84 -29.20
CA ASP A 163 -24.43 -19.11 -29.31
C ASP A 163 -23.92 -20.13 -28.29
N VAL A 164 -22.60 -20.27 -28.17
CA VAL A 164 -21.97 -21.16 -27.18
C VAL A 164 -22.35 -20.76 -25.76
N LEU A 165 -22.25 -19.47 -25.43
CA LEU A 165 -22.53 -18.96 -24.09
C LEU A 165 -23.99 -19.16 -23.69
N LYS A 166 -24.92 -19.07 -24.65
CA LYS A 166 -26.34 -19.37 -24.44
C LYS A 166 -26.54 -20.75 -23.85
N HIS A 167 -25.91 -21.77 -24.44
CA HIS A 167 -26.01 -23.15 -23.97
C HIS A 167 -25.20 -23.38 -22.70
N PHE A 168 -23.99 -22.82 -22.62
CA PHE A 168 -23.12 -22.95 -21.45
C PHE A 168 -23.83 -22.51 -20.15
N TYR A 169 -24.54 -21.37 -20.15
CA TYR A 169 -25.16 -20.86 -18.93
C TYR A 169 -26.29 -21.75 -18.39
N LEU A 170 -26.90 -22.59 -19.23
CA LEU A 170 -27.93 -23.55 -18.83
C LEU A 170 -27.33 -24.91 -18.46
N ASP A 171 -26.23 -25.29 -19.11
CA ASP A 171 -25.63 -26.62 -19.02
C ASP A 171 -24.48 -26.72 -18.03
N ALA A 172 -23.87 -25.62 -17.60
CA ALA A 172 -22.70 -25.64 -16.73
C ALA A 172 -22.99 -26.37 -15.40
N ARG A 173 -22.23 -27.43 -15.12
CA ARG A 173 -22.26 -28.19 -13.87
C ARG A 173 -20.87 -28.32 -13.26
N LYS A 174 -20.82 -28.60 -11.97
CA LYS A 174 -19.62 -29.03 -11.26
C LYS A 174 -19.25 -30.48 -11.66
N PRO A 175 -18.04 -30.96 -11.31
CA PRO A 175 -17.64 -32.35 -11.58
C PRO A 175 -18.52 -33.42 -10.92
N ASP A 176 -19.24 -33.08 -9.84
CA ASP A 176 -20.20 -33.95 -9.16
C ASP A 176 -21.59 -33.95 -9.83
N GLY A 177 -21.75 -33.25 -10.95
CA GLY A 177 -23.02 -33.08 -11.66
C GLY A 177 -23.93 -31.99 -11.08
N GLU A 178 -23.57 -31.38 -9.93
CA GLU A 178 -24.40 -30.33 -9.35
C GLU A 178 -24.36 -29.01 -10.15
N MET A 179 -25.49 -28.31 -10.12
CA MET A 179 -25.58 -26.91 -10.53
C MET A 179 -24.63 -25.99 -9.76
N TYR A 180 -24.05 -25.03 -10.46
CA TYR A 180 -23.32 -23.91 -9.84
C TYR A 180 -24.26 -23.01 -9.04
N LYS A 181 -23.70 -22.31 -8.03
CA LYS A 181 -24.44 -21.26 -7.31
C LYS A 181 -24.53 -19.98 -8.15
N VAL A 182 -25.54 -19.16 -7.92
CA VAL A 182 -25.74 -17.86 -8.61
C VAL A 182 -24.45 -17.02 -8.64
N ASN A 183 -23.80 -16.82 -7.48
CA ASN A 183 -22.57 -16.02 -7.39
C ASN A 183 -21.38 -16.65 -8.14
N SER A 184 -21.35 -17.97 -8.27
CA SER A 184 -20.28 -18.69 -8.97
C SER A 184 -20.40 -18.47 -10.48
N LEU A 185 -21.62 -18.57 -11.02
CA LEU A 185 -21.88 -18.33 -12.44
C LEU A 185 -21.66 -16.86 -12.83
N ASP A 186 -22.04 -15.94 -11.94
CA ASP A 186 -21.78 -14.51 -12.10
C ASP A 186 -20.28 -14.20 -12.11
N SER A 187 -19.53 -14.72 -11.12
CA SER A 187 -18.06 -14.58 -11.06
C SER A 187 -17.36 -15.18 -12.27
N PHE A 188 -17.87 -16.31 -12.79
CA PHE A 188 -17.36 -16.92 -14.01
C PHE A 188 -17.49 -15.98 -15.20
N ARG A 189 -18.67 -15.39 -15.42
CA ARG A 189 -18.92 -14.47 -16.55
C ARG A 189 -17.96 -13.27 -16.54
N TYR A 190 -17.75 -12.64 -15.39
CA TYR A 190 -16.77 -11.56 -15.27
C TYR A 190 -15.34 -12.01 -15.56
N SER A 191 -14.96 -13.18 -15.02
CA SER A 191 -13.61 -13.74 -15.20
C SER A 191 -13.35 -14.14 -16.65
N LEU A 192 -14.35 -14.67 -17.35
CA LEU A 192 -14.27 -15.01 -18.77
C LEU A 192 -14.18 -13.75 -19.64
N ASN A 193 -14.98 -12.71 -19.36
CA ASN A 193 -14.87 -11.43 -20.07
C ASN A 193 -13.46 -10.85 -19.93
N ARG A 194 -12.91 -10.86 -18.70
CA ARG A 194 -11.55 -10.39 -18.46
C ARG A 194 -10.49 -11.28 -19.11
N TYR A 195 -10.70 -12.60 -19.14
CA TYR A 195 -9.83 -13.54 -19.85
C TYR A 195 -9.70 -13.20 -21.34
N LEU A 196 -10.83 -12.96 -22.02
CA LEU A 196 -10.86 -12.63 -23.44
C LEU A 196 -10.26 -11.26 -23.77
N LYS A 197 -10.40 -10.29 -22.87
CA LYS A 197 -9.87 -8.92 -23.05
C LYS A 197 -8.40 -8.77 -22.64
N ALA A 198 -7.85 -9.73 -21.92
CA ALA A 198 -6.44 -9.72 -21.50
C ALA A 198 -5.52 -10.29 -22.62
N PRO A 199 -4.22 -9.97 -22.60
CA PRO A 199 -3.24 -10.65 -23.44
C PRO A 199 -3.28 -12.18 -23.23
N PRO A 200 -3.10 -12.98 -24.30
CA PRO A 200 -2.76 -12.59 -25.67
C PRO A 200 -3.98 -12.25 -26.56
N PHE A 201 -5.21 -12.44 -26.08
CA PHE A 201 -6.39 -12.47 -26.96
C PHE A 201 -6.93 -11.09 -27.30
N LEU A 202 -6.86 -10.13 -26.37
CA LEU A 202 -7.17 -8.71 -26.60
C LEU A 202 -8.48 -8.46 -27.38
N LYS A 203 -9.53 -9.24 -27.10
CA LYS A 203 -10.82 -9.10 -27.78
C LYS A 203 -11.41 -7.69 -27.55
N GLU A 204 -11.87 -7.06 -28.63
CA GLU A 204 -12.41 -5.70 -28.59
C GLU A 204 -13.84 -5.63 -28.02
N PHE A 205 -14.58 -6.74 -28.09
CA PHE A 205 -15.95 -6.81 -27.60
C PHE A 205 -16.02 -7.18 -26.10
N ASP A 206 -17.10 -6.73 -25.46
CA ASP A 206 -17.43 -7.10 -24.08
C ASP A 206 -18.63 -8.04 -24.08
N ILE A 207 -18.44 -9.30 -23.66
CA ILE A 207 -19.51 -10.32 -23.71
C ILE A 207 -20.73 -9.94 -22.87
N MET A 208 -20.61 -8.95 -21.99
CA MET A 208 -21.67 -8.52 -21.09
C MET A 208 -22.45 -7.31 -21.60
N LYS A 209 -21.88 -6.55 -22.54
CA LYS A 209 -22.45 -5.27 -23.00
C LYS A 209 -22.63 -5.18 -24.51
N HIS A 210 -21.86 -5.95 -25.28
CA HIS A 210 -21.89 -5.89 -26.74
C HIS A 210 -23.20 -6.49 -27.28
N GLU A 211 -23.79 -5.84 -28.28
CA GLU A 211 -25.13 -6.15 -28.81
C GLU A 211 -25.29 -7.59 -29.31
N ALA A 212 -24.25 -8.14 -29.93
CA ALA A 212 -24.22 -9.53 -30.40
C ALA A 212 -24.45 -10.57 -29.29
N PHE A 213 -24.33 -10.19 -28.01
CA PHE A 213 -24.50 -11.08 -26.86
C PHE A 213 -25.87 -10.96 -26.19
N ASN A 214 -26.83 -10.24 -26.78
CA ASN A 214 -28.15 -10.01 -26.16
C ASN A 214 -28.87 -11.31 -25.79
N GLU A 215 -28.83 -12.33 -26.64
CA GLU A 215 -29.47 -13.63 -26.37
C GLU A 215 -28.81 -14.36 -25.20
N SER A 216 -27.49 -14.57 -25.23
CA SER A 216 -26.78 -15.22 -24.12
C SER A 216 -26.91 -14.43 -22.82
N ASN A 217 -26.99 -13.10 -22.88
CA ASN A 217 -27.23 -12.24 -21.72
C ASN A 217 -28.64 -12.39 -21.13
N GLN A 218 -29.66 -12.59 -21.97
CA GLN A 218 -31.01 -12.92 -21.51
C GLN A 218 -31.05 -14.32 -20.90
N VAL A 219 -30.48 -15.31 -21.57
CA VAL A 219 -30.42 -16.70 -21.06
C VAL A 219 -29.64 -16.78 -19.76
N PHE A 220 -28.55 -16.03 -19.62
CA PHE A 220 -27.82 -15.89 -18.36
C PHE A 220 -28.74 -15.42 -17.22
N LYS A 221 -29.54 -14.36 -17.44
CA LYS A 221 -30.48 -13.86 -16.43
C LYS A 221 -31.52 -14.91 -16.08
N THR A 222 -32.05 -15.63 -17.07
CA THR A 222 -32.99 -16.74 -16.86
C THR A 222 -32.35 -17.85 -16.04
N ALA A 223 -31.13 -18.27 -16.37
CA ALA A 223 -30.37 -19.27 -15.62
C ALA A 223 -30.16 -18.85 -14.16
N LEU A 224 -29.84 -17.57 -13.89
CA LEU A 224 -29.73 -17.08 -12.52
C LEU A 224 -31.06 -17.14 -11.76
N THR A 225 -32.17 -16.80 -12.41
CA THR A 225 -33.52 -16.91 -11.83
C THR A 225 -33.87 -18.35 -11.51
N GLU A 226 -33.58 -19.27 -12.43
CA GLU A 226 -33.82 -20.71 -12.24
C GLU A 226 -32.96 -21.28 -11.11
N LEU A 227 -31.67 -20.93 -11.06
CA LEU A 227 -30.78 -21.30 -9.95
C LEU A 227 -31.32 -20.77 -8.61
N LYS A 228 -31.86 -19.56 -8.59
CA LYS A 228 -32.48 -18.99 -7.39
C LYS A 228 -33.75 -19.74 -6.99
N ALA A 229 -34.62 -20.08 -7.95
CA ALA A 229 -35.82 -20.87 -7.72
C ALA A 229 -35.50 -22.27 -7.18
N ASN A 230 -34.42 -22.89 -7.68
CA ASN A 230 -33.88 -24.17 -7.22
C ASN A 230 -33.07 -24.07 -5.92
N GLY A 231 -33.17 -22.95 -5.18
CA GLY A 231 -32.51 -22.76 -3.88
C GLY A 231 -31.00 -22.51 -3.94
N LYS A 232 -30.37 -22.45 -5.13
CA LYS A 232 -28.94 -22.19 -5.33
C LYS A 232 -28.58 -20.70 -5.31
N GLY A 233 -29.55 -19.82 -4.99
CA GLY A 233 -29.35 -18.38 -4.79
C GLY A 233 -28.94 -17.97 -3.37
N ALA A 234 -29.10 -18.85 -2.38
CA ALA A 234 -28.76 -18.52 -1.00
C ALA A 234 -27.24 -18.44 -0.80
N THR A 235 -26.77 -17.30 -0.28
CA THR A 235 -25.41 -17.20 0.24
C THR A 235 -25.37 -17.90 1.60
N GLN A 236 -24.62 -19.01 1.68
CA GLN A 236 -24.32 -19.66 2.95
C GLN A 236 -23.33 -18.79 3.71
N HIS A 237 -23.79 -18.21 4.81
CA HIS A 237 -22.92 -17.48 5.73
C HIS A 237 -22.09 -18.47 6.56
N PHE A 238 -20.90 -18.04 6.96
CA PHE A 238 -20.05 -18.87 7.80
C PHE A 238 -20.73 -19.11 9.15
N PRO A 239 -20.82 -20.37 9.62
CA PRO A 239 -21.46 -20.65 10.89
C PRO A 239 -20.70 -19.97 12.03
N ILE A 240 -21.44 -19.40 12.98
CA ILE A 240 -20.87 -18.86 14.22
C ILE A 240 -20.49 -20.02 15.15
N ILE A 241 -19.34 -19.90 15.80
CA ILE A 241 -18.92 -20.80 16.88
C ILE A 241 -19.86 -20.60 18.07
N SER A 242 -20.60 -21.65 18.43
CA SER A 242 -21.55 -21.63 19.54
C SER A 242 -20.85 -21.45 20.90
N GLU A 243 -21.58 -20.96 21.91
CA GLU A 243 -21.04 -20.85 23.27
C GLU A 243 -20.47 -22.16 23.80
N ILE A 244 -21.19 -23.26 23.56
CA ILE A 244 -20.80 -24.61 23.97
C ILE A 244 -19.46 -24.99 23.32
N ASP A 245 -19.31 -24.75 22.01
CA ASP A 245 -18.07 -25.06 21.31
C ASP A 245 -16.92 -24.11 21.71
N ARG A 246 -17.21 -22.84 22.02
CA ARG A 246 -16.19 -21.91 22.55
C ARG A 246 -15.67 -22.38 23.90
N THR A 247 -16.55 -22.79 24.81
CA THR A 247 -16.17 -23.35 26.10
C THR A 247 -15.34 -24.62 25.92
N LYS A 248 -15.74 -25.52 25.03
CA LYS A 248 -14.96 -26.72 24.66
C LYS A 248 -13.58 -26.39 24.10
N LEU A 249 -13.46 -25.36 23.25
CA LEU A 249 -12.17 -24.92 22.72
C LEU A 249 -11.24 -24.47 23.85
N TYR A 250 -11.71 -23.58 24.73
CA TYR A 250 -10.90 -23.05 25.82
C TYR A 250 -10.56 -24.08 26.90
N SER A 251 -11.38 -25.11 27.09
CA SER A 251 -11.08 -26.22 28.00
C SER A 251 -10.27 -27.36 27.37
N SER A 252 -10.05 -27.33 26.05
CA SER A 252 -9.33 -28.39 25.34
C SER A 252 -7.82 -28.37 25.64
N THR A 253 -7.22 -29.56 25.63
CA THR A 253 -5.75 -29.72 25.72
C THR A 253 -5.02 -29.00 24.58
N PHE A 254 -5.67 -28.84 23.43
CA PHE A 254 -5.12 -28.18 22.24
C PHE A 254 -5.05 -26.65 22.33
N MET A 255 -5.54 -26.03 23.41
CA MET A 255 -5.42 -24.59 23.69
C MET A 255 -4.75 -24.29 25.05
N GLN A 256 -4.17 -25.28 25.72
CA GLN A 256 -3.48 -25.06 27.00
C GLN A 256 -2.19 -24.26 26.80
N THR A 257 -1.94 -23.29 27.69
CA THR A 257 -0.81 -22.36 27.60
C THR A 257 0.51 -22.94 28.13
N ASN A 258 0.51 -24.18 28.61
CA ASN A 258 1.68 -24.93 29.09
C ASN A 258 2.38 -25.76 28.00
N SER A 259 1.86 -25.77 26.77
CA SER A 259 2.50 -26.46 25.64
C SER A 259 2.74 -25.50 24.46
N PRO A 260 3.80 -25.67 23.64
CA PRO A 260 4.07 -24.83 22.49
C PRO A 260 2.93 -24.80 21.48
N THR A 261 2.35 -25.97 21.19
CA THR A 261 1.23 -26.12 20.26
C THR A 261 -0.05 -25.50 20.84
N GLY A 262 -0.36 -25.76 22.11
CA GLY A 262 -1.55 -25.22 22.76
C GLY A 262 -1.50 -23.69 22.88
N LEU A 263 -0.36 -23.16 23.31
CA LEU A 263 -0.12 -21.72 23.41
C LEU A 263 -0.21 -21.03 22.04
N LEU A 264 0.38 -21.63 21.00
CA LEU A 264 0.28 -21.14 19.63
C LEU A 264 -1.19 -21.11 19.16
N ASN A 265 -1.95 -22.17 19.41
CA ASN A 265 -3.36 -22.26 19.00
C ASN A 265 -4.24 -21.24 19.73
N LYS A 266 -4.04 -21.09 21.05
CA LYS A 266 -4.76 -20.12 21.87
C LYS A 266 -4.55 -18.69 21.36
N VAL A 267 -3.29 -18.28 21.23
CA VAL A 267 -2.96 -16.93 20.74
C VAL A 267 -3.44 -16.71 19.31
N GLN A 268 -3.32 -17.71 18.44
CA GLN A 268 -3.87 -17.66 17.08
C GLN A 268 -5.39 -17.47 17.04
N PHE A 269 -6.12 -18.09 17.96
CA PHE A 269 -7.57 -17.94 18.06
C PHE A 269 -7.93 -16.55 18.60
N ASP A 270 -7.32 -16.14 19.71
CA ASP A 270 -7.57 -14.85 20.36
C ASP A 270 -7.30 -13.69 19.38
N ILE A 271 -6.15 -13.69 18.71
CA ILE A 271 -5.80 -12.63 17.75
C ILE A 271 -6.83 -12.57 16.60
N ARG A 272 -7.31 -13.71 16.11
CA ARG A 272 -8.35 -13.73 15.06
C ARG A 272 -9.70 -13.24 15.58
N MET A 273 -10.03 -13.54 16.83
CA MET A 273 -11.28 -13.18 17.50
C MET A 273 -11.35 -11.68 17.81
N TYR A 274 -10.37 -11.16 18.54
CA TYR A 274 -10.36 -9.76 19.01
C TYR A 274 -10.04 -8.76 17.89
N PHE A 275 -9.22 -9.13 16.90
CA PHE A 275 -8.85 -8.25 15.78
C PHE A 275 -9.60 -8.58 14.49
N PHE A 276 -10.64 -9.41 14.54
CA PHE A 276 -11.54 -9.73 13.43
C PHE A 276 -10.81 -10.13 12.13
N ARG A 277 -9.74 -10.92 12.22
CA ARG A 277 -8.88 -11.19 11.06
C ARG A 277 -9.62 -11.96 9.96
N ARG A 278 -9.41 -11.57 8.69
CA ARG A 278 -10.07 -12.20 7.53
C ARG A 278 -9.34 -13.48 7.10
N GLY A 279 -9.91 -14.63 7.45
CA GLY A 279 -9.40 -15.92 6.98
C GLY A 279 -7.95 -16.17 7.42
N ALA A 280 -7.03 -16.26 6.46
CA ALA A 280 -5.59 -16.28 6.71
C ALA A 280 -4.84 -15.17 5.97
N GLU A 281 -5.54 -14.12 5.52
CA GLU A 281 -4.92 -13.00 4.84
C GLU A 281 -3.96 -12.27 5.78
N ASN A 282 -2.74 -12.07 5.30
CA ASN A 282 -1.61 -11.43 6.00
C ASN A 282 -1.17 -12.08 7.31
N MET A 283 -1.80 -13.16 7.77
CA MET A 283 -1.36 -13.89 8.95
C MET A 283 0.11 -14.30 8.80
N ASP A 284 0.50 -14.88 7.67
CA ASP A 284 1.87 -15.31 7.37
C ASP A 284 2.89 -14.15 7.28
N LYS A 285 2.40 -12.93 7.10
CA LYS A 285 3.25 -11.74 6.96
C LYS A 285 3.54 -11.05 8.29
N MET A 286 2.73 -11.30 9.33
CA MET A 286 2.87 -10.65 10.64
C MET A 286 4.26 -10.89 11.24
N THR A 287 4.81 -9.83 11.81
CA THR A 287 6.07 -9.83 12.58
C THR A 287 5.80 -9.75 14.07
N LYS A 288 6.83 -9.94 14.88
CA LYS A 288 6.76 -9.80 16.35
C LYS A 288 6.22 -8.44 16.80
N ASP A 289 6.51 -7.40 16.03
CA ASP A 289 6.13 -6.01 16.33
C ASP A 289 4.74 -5.64 15.78
N THR A 290 4.00 -6.59 15.19
CA THR A 290 2.64 -6.31 14.68
C THR A 290 1.69 -5.89 15.79
N PHE A 291 1.88 -6.47 16.98
CA PHE A 291 1.04 -6.24 18.15
C PHE A 291 1.91 -5.90 19.35
N ILE A 292 1.46 -4.93 20.13
CA ILE A 292 2.15 -4.47 21.33
C ILE A 292 1.22 -4.54 22.54
N VAL A 293 1.82 -4.72 23.71
CA VAL A 293 1.09 -4.65 24.98
C VAL A 293 1.23 -3.23 25.52
N LYS A 294 0.09 -2.59 25.79
CA LYS A 294 0.00 -1.31 26.48
C LYS A 294 -0.71 -1.47 27.81
N THR A 295 -0.56 -0.48 28.68
CA THR A 295 -1.27 -0.39 29.96
C THR A 295 -2.14 0.85 29.93
N ASP A 296 -3.43 0.70 30.26
CA ASP A 296 -4.31 1.84 30.38
C ASP A 296 -3.88 2.71 31.58
N PRO A 297 -3.64 4.02 31.39
CA PRO A 297 -3.15 4.88 32.47
C PRO A 297 -4.16 5.04 33.61
N LYS A 298 -5.46 4.92 33.32
CA LYS A 298 -6.56 5.09 34.28
C LYS A 298 -6.88 3.78 34.98
N THR A 299 -7.16 2.71 34.24
CA THR A 299 -7.60 1.44 34.83
C THR A 299 -6.45 0.54 35.28
N LYS A 300 -5.20 0.86 34.86
CA LYS A 300 -4.00 0.04 35.03
C LYS A 300 -4.08 -1.35 34.41
N THR A 301 -5.11 -1.61 33.61
CA THR A 301 -5.32 -2.88 32.92
C THR A 301 -4.43 -2.96 31.70
N LYS A 302 -3.76 -4.09 31.48
CA LYS A 302 -3.00 -4.30 30.24
C LYS A 302 -3.94 -4.65 29.10
N TYR A 303 -3.50 -4.36 27.89
CA TYR A 303 -4.20 -4.76 26.69
C TYR A 303 -3.25 -4.89 25.51
N VAL A 304 -3.58 -5.77 24.57
CA VAL A 304 -2.86 -5.88 23.30
C VAL A 304 -3.58 -5.04 22.26
N THR A 305 -2.82 -4.26 21.50
CA THR A 305 -3.29 -3.46 20.37
C THR A 305 -2.34 -3.62 19.18
N LYS A 306 -2.78 -3.18 18.00
CA LYS A 306 -1.98 -3.24 16.78
C LYS A 306 -1.18 -1.94 16.63
N GLU A 307 0.11 -2.04 16.35
CA GLU A 307 0.98 -0.86 16.21
C GLU A 307 1.13 -0.40 14.76
N MET A 308 1.17 -1.34 13.81
CA MET A 308 1.42 -1.04 12.39
C MET A 308 0.18 -1.20 11.52
N ASP A 309 0.07 -0.41 10.45
CA ASP A 309 -0.93 -0.61 9.41
C ASP A 309 -0.61 -1.76 8.47
N GLU A 310 -1.66 -2.49 8.07
CA GLU A 310 -1.53 -3.61 7.15
C GLU A 310 -2.45 -3.37 5.95
N LEU A 311 -1.91 -3.46 4.74
CA LEU A 311 -2.71 -3.51 3.53
C LEU A 311 -3.60 -4.76 3.57
N THR A 312 -4.91 -4.59 3.61
CA THR A 312 -5.87 -5.70 3.51
C THR A 312 -6.70 -5.56 2.25
N LYS A 313 -7.45 -6.61 1.85
CA LYS A 313 -8.36 -6.50 0.69
C LYS A 313 -9.29 -5.28 0.76
N ASN A 314 -9.64 -4.83 1.97
CA ASN A 314 -10.53 -3.71 2.20
C ASN A 314 -9.83 -2.44 2.73
N HIS A 315 -8.63 -2.52 3.31
CA HIS A 315 -7.87 -1.32 3.69
C HIS A 315 -6.76 -1.09 2.68
N ARG A 316 -6.95 -0.05 1.87
CA ARG A 316 -6.01 0.40 0.82
C ARG A 316 -5.49 1.79 1.21
N PHE A 317 -4.43 2.25 0.55
CA PHE A 317 -3.56 3.42 0.80
C PHE A 317 -4.15 4.74 1.38
N ASN A 318 -5.46 4.93 1.49
CA ASN A 318 -6.11 6.19 1.80
C ASN A 318 -7.00 6.20 3.06
N ASP A 319 -7.04 5.11 3.85
CA ASP A 319 -7.85 5.08 5.05
C ASP A 319 -7.18 5.89 6.17
N LYS A 320 -7.80 7.01 6.54
CA LYS A 320 -7.39 7.87 7.66
C LYS A 320 -7.97 7.28 8.95
N GLU A 321 -7.08 7.08 9.93
CA GLU A 321 -7.31 6.66 11.33
C GLU A 321 -7.29 5.15 11.65
N ASN A 322 -6.35 4.80 12.53
CA ASN A 322 -6.11 3.47 13.09
C ASN A 322 -7.08 3.19 14.24
N VAL A 323 -8.38 3.05 13.94
CA VAL A 323 -9.33 2.50 14.92
C VAL A 323 -9.09 1.00 15.02
N THR A 324 -8.09 0.62 15.80
CA THR A 324 -7.71 -0.78 16.00
C THR A 324 -8.48 -1.36 17.17
N ALA A 325 -9.03 -2.56 16.99
CA ALA A 325 -9.59 -3.33 18.08
C ALA A 325 -8.56 -3.58 19.21
N ILE A 326 -9.05 -3.85 20.41
CA ILE A 326 -8.24 -4.10 21.59
C ILE A 326 -8.54 -5.50 22.13
N MET A 327 -7.51 -6.20 22.59
CA MET A 327 -7.62 -7.45 23.33
C MET A 327 -7.26 -7.20 24.80
N PRO A 328 -8.25 -7.08 25.71
CA PRO A 328 -8.02 -6.68 27.09
C PRO A 328 -7.50 -7.82 27.97
N GLU A 329 -6.76 -7.47 29.02
CA GLU A 329 -6.34 -8.41 30.06
C GLU A 329 -7.54 -8.88 30.89
N GLN A 330 -7.46 -10.13 31.35
CA GLN A 330 -8.44 -10.77 32.21
C GLN A 330 -7.70 -11.40 33.40
N PRO A 331 -7.35 -10.61 34.43
CA PRO A 331 -6.43 -11.05 35.49
C PRO A 331 -6.87 -12.34 36.21
N ASP A 332 -8.18 -12.49 36.41
CA ASP A 332 -8.77 -13.61 37.15
C ASP A 332 -9.00 -14.85 36.27
N SER A 333 -8.65 -14.79 34.97
CA SER A 333 -8.89 -15.87 34.03
C SER A 333 -7.62 -16.68 33.76
N PRO A 334 -7.61 -18.01 33.99
CA PRO A 334 -6.50 -18.87 33.60
C PRO A 334 -6.31 -18.92 32.07
N SER A 335 -7.31 -18.48 31.31
CA SER A 335 -7.27 -18.36 29.84
C SER A 335 -7.07 -16.91 29.37
N CYS A 336 -6.56 -16.02 30.25
CA CYS A 336 -6.30 -14.62 29.95
C CYS A 336 -5.55 -14.43 28.61
N PRO A 337 -6.14 -13.70 27.65
CA PRO A 337 -5.57 -13.59 26.31
C PRO A 337 -4.28 -12.75 26.29
N VAL A 338 -4.18 -11.70 27.12
CA VAL A 338 -2.96 -10.87 27.22
C VAL A 338 -1.81 -11.65 27.84
N ALA A 339 -2.06 -12.39 28.92
CA ALA A 339 -1.03 -13.23 29.55
C ALA A 339 -0.54 -14.34 28.61
N ALA A 340 -1.45 -14.99 27.88
CA ALA A 340 -1.10 -15.97 26.86
C ALA A 340 -0.27 -15.35 25.73
N PHE A 341 -0.63 -14.16 25.25
CA PHE A 341 0.13 -13.44 24.23
C PHE A 341 1.53 -13.06 24.70
N GLN A 342 1.67 -12.52 25.92
CA GLN A 342 2.97 -12.19 26.51
C GLN A 342 3.86 -13.43 26.65
N LYS A 343 3.30 -14.53 27.17
CA LYS A 343 4.02 -15.81 27.26
C LYS A 343 4.47 -16.27 25.88
N TYR A 344 3.60 -16.22 24.88
CA TYR A 344 3.93 -16.60 23.50
C TYR A 344 5.10 -15.80 22.94
N ILE A 345 5.05 -14.46 23.00
CA ILE A 345 6.13 -13.59 22.53
C ILE A 345 7.45 -13.90 23.24
N SER A 346 7.42 -14.10 24.56
CA SER A 346 8.62 -14.40 25.36
C SER A 346 9.30 -15.72 24.96
N LYS A 347 8.54 -16.67 24.40
CA LYS A 347 9.04 -18.01 24.00
C LYS A 347 9.35 -18.12 22.51
N LEU A 348 9.16 -17.05 21.72
CA LEU A 348 9.49 -17.05 20.29
C LEU A 348 11.00 -17.14 20.05
N HIS A 349 11.40 -17.77 18.95
CA HIS A 349 12.81 -17.85 18.57
C HIS A 349 13.33 -16.44 18.21
N PRO A 350 14.45 -15.97 18.78
CA PRO A 350 14.93 -14.60 18.60
C PRO A 350 15.24 -14.26 17.14
N LYS A 351 15.91 -15.17 16.41
CA LYS A 351 16.34 -14.96 15.01
C LYS A 351 15.21 -14.97 13.97
N CYS A 352 13.99 -15.38 14.32
CA CYS A 352 12.87 -15.38 13.40
C CYS A 352 12.00 -14.14 13.66
N ASN A 353 11.91 -13.22 12.70
CA ASN A 353 11.07 -12.02 12.87
C ASN A 353 9.56 -12.29 12.67
N ARG A 354 9.17 -13.48 12.22
CA ARG A 354 7.76 -13.82 11.99
C ARG A 354 7.05 -14.04 13.32
N LEU A 355 5.80 -13.57 13.41
CA LEU A 355 4.96 -13.74 14.60
C LEU A 355 4.63 -15.22 14.79
N TRP A 356 4.13 -15.89 13.75
CA TRP A 356 3.71 -17.29 13.82
C TRP A 356 4.87 -18.22 13.50
N GLN A 357 5.43 -18.85 14.52
CA GLN A 357 6.56 -19.76 14.40
C GLN A 357 6.15 -21.21 14.67
N ARG A 358 6.81 -22.16 14.00
CA ARG A 358 6.55 -23.58 14.18
C ARG A 358 6.93 -24.02 15.60
N PRO A 359 6.10 -24.80 16.31
CA PRO A 359 6.46 -25.33 17.62
C PRO A 359 7.60 -26.35 17.50
N LEU A 360 8.46 -26.40 18.52
CA LEU A 360 9.45 -27.47 18.66
C LEU A 360 8.75 -28.80 18.94
N GLY A 361 9.28 -29.90 18.36
CA GLY A 361 8.75 -31.24 18.60
C GLY A 361 9.02 -31.75 20.02
N SER A 362 10.15 -31.33 20.61
CA SER A 362 10.51 -31.59 22.01
C SER A 362 10.87 -30.26 22.66
N PHE A 363 10.34 -30.00 23.86
CA PHE A 363 10.60 -28.77 24.61
C PHE A 363 10.67 -29.07 26.11
N TYR A 364 11.38 -28.22 26.84
CA TYR A 364 11.34 -28.16 28.30
C TYR A 364 10.68 -26.85 28.72
N GLU A 365 9.93 -26.85 29.82
CA GLU A 365 9.18 -25.68 30.27
C GLU A 365 10.07 -24.44 30.46
N ASP A 366 11.26 -24.66 31.03
CA ASP A 366 12.29 -23.63 31.31
C ASP A 366 13.08 -23.20 30.07
N SER A 367 12.86 -23.83 28.90
CA SER A 367 13.56 -23.46 27.67
C SER A 367 13.29 -21.99 27.32
N ALA A 368 14.35 -21.27 26.95
CA ALA A 368 14.25 -19.88 26.52
C ALA A 368 13.34 -19.70 25.28
N SER A 369 13.34 -20.68 24.36
CA SER A 369 12.48 -20.70 23.19
C SER A 369 11.68 -22.01 23.13
N TRP A 370 10.40 -21.91 22.78
CA TRP A 370 9.51 -23.04 22.52
C TRP A 370 9.26 -23.25 21.01
N TYR A 371 9.73 -22.34 20.19
CA TYR A 371 9.48 -22.31 18.76
C TYR A 371 10.78 -22.37 17.95
N CYS A 372 10.65 -22.86 16.71
CA CYS A 372 11.74 -22.98 15.75
C CYS A 372 12.05 -21.63 15.11
N ASN A 373 13.27 -21.50 14.55
CA ASN A 373 13.62 -20.41 13.63
C ASN A 373 12.94 -20.56 12.25
N SER A 374 11.64 -20.82 12.22
CA SER A 374 10.89 -21.11 10.99
C SER A 374 9.42 -20.72 11.13
N PRO A 375 8.85 -19.99 10.16
CA PRO A 375 7.45 -19.59 10.23
C PRO A 375 6.48 -20.75 10.01
N VAL A 376 5.27 -20.60 10.54
CA VAL A 376 4.14 -21.46 10.17
C VAL A 376 3.74 -21.15 8.73
N GLY A 377 3.63 -22.19 7.90
CA GLY A 377 3.25 -22.04 6.49
C GLY A 377 1.84 -21.47 6.31
N ARG A 378 1.64 -20.71 5.23
CA ARG A 378 0.37 -20.04 4.91
C ARG A 378 -0.82 -21.00 4.85
N ASP A 379 -0.66 -22.17 4.24
CA ASP A 379 -1.74 -23.17 4.14
C ASP A 379 -2.09 -23.77 5.51
N THR A 380 -1.10 -23.95 6.38
CA THR A 380 -1.33 -24.37 7.77
C THR A 380 -2.13 -23.32 8.54
N LEU A 381 -1.80 -22.04 8.38
CA LEU A 381 -2.55 -20.93 8.97
C LEU A 381 -3.97 -20.82 8.39
N ALA A 382 -4.16 -21.13 7.10
CA ALA A 382 -5.46 -21.16 6.43
C ALA A 382 -6.37 -22.29 6.91
N GLN A 383 -5.80 -23.45 7.24
CA GLN A 383 -6.52 -24.61 7.74
C GLN A 383 -6.69 -24.63 9.27
N PHE A 384 -6.20 -23.62 9.98
CA PHE A 384 -6.17 -23.56 11.45
C PHE A 384 -7.49 -24.00 12.11
N MET A 385 -8.59 -23.26 11.88
CA MET A 385 -9.85 -23.58 12.54
C MET A 385 -10.45 -24.91 12.07
N ASN A 386 -10.24 -25.29 10.80
CA ASN A 386 -10.72 -26.56 10.27
C ASN A 386 -10.08 -27.76 11.01
N LYS A 387 -8.75 -27.71 11.19
CA LYS A 387 -8.00 -28.72 11.94
C LYS A 387 -8.41 -28.72 13.41
N LEU A 388 -8.47 -27.54 14.03
CA LEU A 388 -8.78 -27.43 15.45
C LEU A 388 -10.21 -27.90 15.76
N SER A 389 -11.19 -27.63 14.91
CA SER A 389 -12.55 -28.15 15.07
C SER A 389 -12.61 -29.67 15.09
N LYS A 390 -11.82 -30.33 14.25
CA LYS A 390 -11.73 -31.80 14.20
C LYS A 390 -11.03 -32.36 15.43
N LEU A 391 -9.92 -31.75 15.84
CA LEU A 391 -9.15 -32.16 17.02
C LEU A 391 -9.97 -32.05 18.30
N CYS A 392 -10.74 -30.97 18.46
CA CYS A 392 -11.58 -30.74 19.64
C CYS A 392 -12.98 -31.39 19.55
N SER A 393 -13.28 -32.14 18.49
CA SER A 393 -14.59 -32.77 18.25
C SER A 393 -15.76 -31.81 18.49
N LEU A 394 -15.69 -30.63 17.87
CA LEU A 394 -16.75 -29.62 17.98
C LEU A 394 -18.03 -30.08 17.29
N SER A 395 -19.15 -29.41 17.58
CA SER A 395 -20.46 -29.76 16.99
C SER A 395 -20.48 -29.75 15.46
N GLN A 396 -19.58 -28.98 14.84
CA GLN A 396 -19.35 -28.94 13.40
C GLN A 396 -17.93 -28.47 13.07
N VAL A 397 -17.53 -28.62 11.82
CA VAL A 397 -16.22 -28.15 11.35
C VAL A 397 -16.28 -26.68 10.96
N TYR A 398 -15.63 -25.82 11.74
CA TYR A 398 -15.59 -24.38 11.50
C TYR A 398 -14.42 -23.98 10.58
N THR A 399 -14.48 -22.74 10.08
CA THR A 399 -13.40 -22.14 9.27
C THR A 399 -12.85 -20.89 9.97
N ASN A 400 -11.71 -20.35 9.54
CA ASN A 400 -11.18 -19.11 10.12
C ASN A 400 -12.19 -17.94 9.99
N HIS A 401 -13.05 -17.95 8.96
CA HIS A 401 -14.11 -16.94 8.83
C HIS A 401 -15.20 -17.09 9.89
N SER A 402 -15.43 -18.28 10.42
CA SER A 402 -16.34 -18.51 11.56
C SER A 402 -15.91 -17.74 12.80
N ILE A 403 -14.59 -17.62 13.07
CA ILE A 403 -14.07 -16.84 14.21
C ILE A 403 -14.46 -15.36 14.07
N ARG A 404 -14.19 -14.78 12.89
CA ARG A 404 -14.56 -13.38 12.59
C ARG A 404 -16.08 -13.18 12.66
N ALA A 405 -16.86 -14.13 12.12
CA ALA A 405 -18.32 -14.08 12.18
C ALA A 405 -18.82 -14.08 13.63
N THR A 406 -18.30 -14.97 14.49
CA THR A 406 -18.65 -15.01 15.91
C THR A 406 -18.32 -13.70 16.61
N GLY A 407 -17.12 -13.15 16.40
CA GLY A 407 -16.75 -11.86 16.99
C GLY A 407 -17.71 -10.74 16.57
N ALA A 408 -18.01 -10.64 15.27
CA ALA A 408 -18.91 -9.60 14.76
C ALA A 408 -20.32 -9.76 15.32
N THR A 409 -20.84 -11.00 15.37
CA THR A 409 -22.14 -11.33 15.97
C THR A 409 -22.22 -10.92 17.44
N ILE A 410 -21.20 -11.22 18.25
CA ILE A 410 -21.17 -10.83 19.67
C ILE A 410 -21.30 -9.32 19.83
N LEU A 411 -20.58 -8.53 19.03
CA LEU A 411 -20.69 -7.07 19.08
C LEU A 411 -22.08 -6.58 18.65
N THR A 412 -22.64 -7.12 17.56
CA THR A 412 -23.96 -6.71 17.09
C THR A 412 -25.09 -7.13 18.03
N GLU A 413 -24.99 -8.29 18.67
CA GLU A 413 -25.98 -8.78 19.64
C GLU A 413 -25.91 -8.07 20.98
N SER A 414 -24.76 -7.46 21.31
CA SER A 414 -24.59 -6.68 22.54
C SER A 414 -25.55 -5.48 22.61
N ARG A 415 -25.98 -4.94 21.45
CA ARG A 415 -26.85 -3.75 21.30
C ARG A 415 -26.35 -2.47 22.00
N TYR A 416 -25.11 -2.45 22.49
CA TYR A 416 -24.50 -1.30 23.15
C TYR A 416 -23.84 -0.33 22.17
N PHE A 417 -23.31 -0.82 21.05
CA PHE A 417 -22.52 -0.04 20.11
C PHE A 417 -23.30 0.24 18.82
N ALA A 418 -23.12 1.44 18.26
CA ALA A 418 -23.65 1.77 16.95
C ALA A 418 -22.92 1.01 15.83
N ASP A 419 -23.61 0.77 14.72
CA ASP A 419 -23.06 0.03 13.58
C ASP A 419 -21.76 0.64 13.04
N ALA A 420 -21.65 1.97 13.03
CA ALA A 420 -20.42 2.67 12.63
C ALA A 420 -19.23 2.32 13.53
N GLN A 421 -19.44 2.23 14.84
CA GLN A 421 -18.40 1.86 15.81
C GLN A 421 -17.98 0.40 15.61
N ILE A 422 -18.95 -0.51 15.43
CA ILE A 422 -18.67 -1.93 15.15
C ILE A 422 -17.93 -2.07 13.81
N MET A 423 -18.34 -1.34 12.78
CA MET A 423 -17.69 -1.34 11.46
C MET A 423 -16.24 -0.87 11.53
N SER A 424 -15.93 0.14 12.36
CA SER A 424 -14.56 0.64 12.53
C SER A 424 -13.59 -0.45 13.03
N VAL A 425 -13.98 -1.22 14.05
CA VAL A 425 -13.12 -2.27 14.64
C VAL A 425 -13.15 -3.58 13.84
N THR A 426 -14.29 -3.91 13.23
CA THR A 426 -14.42 -5.13 12.43
C THR A 426 -13.91 -4.95 11.00
N GLY A 427 -13.73 -3.71 10.53
CA GLY A 427 -13.32 -3.37 9.16
C GLY A 427 -14.36 -3.67 8.08
N HIS A 428 -15.65 -3.79 8.43
CA HIS A 428 -16.73 -3.90 7.44
C HIS A 428 -16.97 -2.52 6.78
N LYS A 429 -17.19 -2.50 5.46
CA LYS A 429 -17.34 -1.25 4.69
C LYS A 429 -18.78 -0.76 4.54
N SER A 430 -19.75 -1.61 4.81
CA SER A 430 -21.16 -1.26 4.70
C SER A 430 -21.98 -1.87 5.81
N VAL A 431 -23.01 -1.14 6.23
CA VAL A 431 -24.02 -1.63 7.19
C VAL A 431 -24.69 -2.89 6.64
N SER A 432 -24.96 -2.97 5.34
CA SER A 432 -25.52 -4.18 4.72
C SER A 432 -24.64 -5.43 4.90
N SER A 433 -23.30 -5.28 4.91
CA SER A 433 -22.39 -6.40 5.18
C SER A 433 -22.42 -6.81 6.66
N LEU A 434 -22.66 -5.86 7.57
CA LEU A 434 -22.76 -6.10 9.00
C LEU A 434 -24.14 -6.66 9.40
N ALA A 435 -25.21 -6.21 8.74
CA ALA A 435 -26.60 -6.60 8.99
C ALA A 435 -26.84 -8.12 8.82
N ILE A 436 -25.94 -8.81 8.11
CA ILE A 436 -25.91 -10.26 8.03
C ILE A 436 -25.80 -10.90 9.43
N TYR A 437 -25.06 -10.27 10.34
CA TYR A 437 -24.86 -10.73 11.72
C TYR A 437 -25.97 -10.27 12.68
N GLN A 438 -26.77 -9.28 12.27
CA GLN A 438 -27.93 -8.77 13.02
C GLN A 438 -29.22 -9.57 12.75
N ARG A 439 -29.16 -10.67 11.98
CA ARG A 439 -30.36 -11.46 11.65
C ARG A 439 -31.01 -11.99 12.91
N THR A 440 -32.32 -11.81 13.00
CA THR A 440 -33.16 -12.38 14.06
C THR A 440 -32.86 -13.88 14.18
N SER A 441 -32.37 -14.31 15.34
CA SER A 441 -32.12 -15.73 15.61
C SER A 441 -33.41 -16.53 15.46
N ASP A 442 -33.31 -17.82 15.13
CA ASP A 442 -34.52 -18.65 15.00
C ASP A 442 -35.32 -18.71 16.31
N LYS A 443 -34.64 -18.60 17.47
CA LYS A 443 -35.28 -18.40 18.77
C LYS A 443 -36.09 -17.10 18.83
N ALA A 444 -35.52 -15.99 18.37
CA ALA A 444 -36.24 -14.71 18.35
C ALA A 444 -37.38 -14.72 17.31
N LYS A 445 -37.23 -15.37 16.16
CA LYS A 445 -38.33 -15.57 15.20
C LYS A 445 -39.45 -16.42 15.80
N PHE A 446 -39.09 -17.47 16.53
CA PHE A 446 -40.04 -18.31 17.25
C PHE A 446 -40.80 -17.51 18.31
N GLN A 447 -40.10 -16.69 19.10
CA GLN A 447 -40.72 -15.77 20.06
C GLN A 447 -41.64 -14.75 19.38
N MET A 448 -41.23 -14.16 18.25
CA MET A 448 -42.09 -13.28 17.45
C MET A 448 -43.36 -14.03 17.00
N GLY A 449 -43.23 -15.28 16.56
CA GLY A 449 -44.36 -16.14 16.23
C GLY A 449 -45.28 -16.41 17.42
N GLN A 450 -44.72 -16.65 18.61
CA GLN A 450 -45.50 -16.82 19.85
C GLN A 450 -46.25 -15.54 20.26
N ILE A 451 -45.64 -14.37 20.07
CA ILE A 451 -46.28 -13.08 20.34
C ILE A 451 -47.47 -12.88 19.39
N ILE A 452 -47.29 -13.18 18.10
CA ILE A 452 -48.37 -13.12 17.10
C ILE A 452 -49.48 -14.13 17.45
N ASP A 453 -49.12 -15.37 17.80
CA ASP A 453 -50.09 -16.39 18.23
C ASP A 453 -50.88 -15.96 19.48
N ALA A 454 -50.20 -15.40 20.48
CA ALA A 454 -50.84 -14.89 21.69
C ALA A 454 -51.85 -13.78 21.35
N ALA A 455 -51.45 -12.80 20.53
CA ALA A 455 -52.32 -11.70 20.10
C ALA A 455 -53.53 -12.19 19.30
N MET A 456 -53.33 -13.13 18.36
CA MET A 456 -54.42 -13.70 17.56
C MET A 456 -55.43 -14.49 18.38
N ASN A 457 -55.02 -15.03 19.54
CA ASN A 457 -55.86 -15.80 20.45
C ASN A 457 -56.31 -15.01 21.69
N GLY A 458 -56.19 -13.67 21.68
CA GLY A 458 -56.64 -12.81 22.79
C GLY A 458 -55.86 -12.98 24.10
N ARG A 459 -54.65 -13.56 24.06
CA ARG A 459 -53.75 -13.68 25.21
C ARG A 459 -52.81 -12.47 25.26
N ASP A 460 -52.38 -12.06 26.46
CA ASP A 460 -51.44 -10.94 26.63
C ASP A 460 -50.12 -11.24 25.91
N PRO A 461 -49.76 -10.47 24.86
CA PRO A 461 -48.54 -10.68 24.08
C PRO A 461 -47.25 -10.47 24.89
N ASN A 462 -47.32 -9.78 26.03
CA ASN A 462 -46.18 -9.42 26.86
C ASN A 462 -46.01 -10.28 28.11
N ALA A 463 -46.88 -11.27 28.35
CA ALA A 463 -46.85 -12.09 29.56
C ALA A 463 -45.52 -12.84 29.80
N ASN A 464 -44.72 -13.03 28.74
CA ASN A 464 -43.40 -13.69 28.78
C ASN A 464 -42.24 -12.81 28.24
N ALA A 465 -42.45 -11.51 28.04
CA ALA A 465 -41.41 -10.63 27.51
C ALA A 465 -40.37 -10.29 28.60
N LEU A 466 -39.09 -10.61 28.37
CA LEU A 466 -38.00 -10.11 29.22
C LEU A 466 -37.92 -8.58 29.10
N PRO A 467 -37.66 -7.84 30.19
CA PRO A 467 -37.57 -6.38 30.15
C PRO A 467 -36.49 -5.93 29.17
N ALA A 468 -36.83 -4.97 28.30
CA ALA A 468 -35.86 -4.35 27.41
C ALA A 468 -34.80 -3.61 28.22
N PRO A 469 -33.50 -3.68 27.85
CA PRO A 469 -32.47 -2.89 28.52
C PRO A 469 -32.76 -1.40 28.30
N ASN A 470 -32.79 -0.64 29.40
CA ASN A 470 -33.04 0.80 29.45
C ASN A 470 -32.24 1.56 28.37
N GLN A 471 -32.92 2.02 27.32
CA GLN A 471 -32.39 3.02 26.40
C GLN A 471 -32.63 4.42 26.98
N GLN A 472 -31.77 4.87 27.90
CA GLN A 472 -31.56 6.30 28.08
C GLN A 472 -30.50 6.76 27.08
N LEU A 473 -30.95 7.12 25.87
CA LEU A 473 -30.17 7.94 24.94
C LEU A 473 -30.01 9.33 25.55
N THR A 474 -28.89 9.59 26.21
CA THR A 474 -28.43 10.96 26.43
C THR A 474 -27.73 11.41 25.14
N LEU A 475 -28.39 12.29 24.39
CA LEU A 475 -27.78 13.00 23.27
C LEU A 475 -26.65 13.89 23.80
N PRO A 476 -25.40 13.78 23.31
CA PRO A 476 -24.41 14.81 23.58
C PRO A 476 -24.81 16.11 22.86
N SER A 477 -24.72 17.23 23.58
CA SER A 477 -25.01 18.58 23.08
C SER A 477 -24.23 18.91 21.80
N PRO A 478 -24.78 19.76 20.91
CA PRO A 478 -24.13 20.10 19.65
C PRO A 478 -22.85 20.90 19.93
N VAL A 479 -21.71 20.34 19.52
CA VAL A 479 -20.45 21.07 19.46
C VAL A 479 -20.57 22.09 18.32
N GLN A 480 -20.33 23.37 18.62
CA GLN A 480 -20.33 24.46 17.65
C GLN A 480 -19.35 24.18 16.50
N PRO A 481 -19.66 24.61 15.25
CA PRO A 481 -18.78 24.41 14.12
C PRO A 481 -17.54 25.31 14.25
N LEU A 482 -16.36 24.69 14.37
CA LEU A 482 -15.09 25.38 14.15
C LEU A 482 -14.94 25.75 12.67
N ALA A 483 -14.61 27.01 12.41
CA ALA A 483 -14.39 27.57 11.09
C ALA A 483 -13.24 26.87 10.34
N LEU A 484 -13.44 26.62 9.05
CA LEU A 484 -12.44 26.16 8.09
C LEU A 484 -11.38 27.24 7.83
N PRO A 485 -10.08 26.92 7.88
CA PRO A 485 -9.07 27.64 7.12
C PRO A 485 -8.96 27.04 5.71
N THR A 486 -9.02 27.96 4.74
CA THR A 486 -8.85 27.77 3.30
C THR A 486 -7.48 27.24 2.89
N SER A 487 -7.51 26.35 1.89
CA SER A 487 -6.46 25.96 0.93
C SER A 487 -4.97 26.15 1.27
N ALA A 488 -4.23 25.04 1.32
CA ALA A 488 -2.84 25.00 0.87
C ALA A 488 -2.53 23.64 0.22
N ARG A 489 -1.71 23.71 -0.84
CA ARG A 489 -1.39 22.70 -1.85
C ARG A 489 -0.79 21.40 -1.28
N SER A 490 -1.02 20.34 -2.06
CA SER A 490 -0.40 19.03 -2.00
C SER A 490 1.11 19.07 -1.79
N SER A 491 1.58 18.39 -0.74
CA SER A 491 2.97 17.93 -0.62
C SER A 491 2.99 16.53 -0.03
N THR A 492 3.74 15.68 -0.71
CA THR A 492 4.09 14.28 -0.48
C THR A 492 4.37 13.90 0.99
N MET A 493 3.86 12.75 1.42
CA MET A 493 4.12 12.17 2.74
C MET A 493 5.57 11.72 2.87
N ALA A 494 6.37 12.49 3.60
CA ALA A 494 7.54 12.00 4.31
C ALA A 494 7.13 11.70 5.77
N SER A 495 7.75 10.70 6.39
CA SER A 495 7.45 10.33 7.78
C SER A 495 7.72 11.50 8.73
N THR A 496 6.84 11.73 9.73
CA THR A 496 6.91 12.86 10.68
C THR A 496 8.24 12.91 11.45
N SER A 497 8.95 11.78 11.58
CA SER A 497 10.31 11.69 12.13
C SER A 497 11.37 12.37 11.25
N GLN A 498 11.32 12.15 9.94
CA GLN A 498 12.33 12.64 8.99
C GLN A 498 12.18 14.15 8.70
N VAL A 499 10.94 14.67 8.68
CA VAL A 499 10.69 16.11 8.57
C VAL A 499 11.18 16.84 9.83
N THR A 500 11.03 16.22 11.00
CA THR A 500 11.51 16.78 12.27
C THR A 500 13.05 16.81 12.30
N GLN A 501 13.73 15.75 11.85
CA GLN A 501 15.20 15.71 11.76
C GLN A 501 15.76 16.70 10.72
N MET A 502 15.13 16.84 9.55
CA MET A 502 15.53 17.86 8.57
C MET A 502 15.29 19.29 9.08
N THR A 503 14.23 19.51 9.84
CA THR A 503 13.91 20.81 10.44
C THR A 503 14.86 21.12 11.60
N GLU A 504 15.23 20.13 12.42
CA GLU A 504 16.24 20.24 13.48
C GLU A 504 17.64 20.50 12.90
N PHE A 505 18.03 19.84 11.81
CA PHE A 505 19.29 20.09 11.10
C PHE A 505 19.34 21.51 10.51
N ARG A 506 18.23 21.97 9.89
CA ARG A 506 18.09 23.34 9.39
C ARG A 506 18.14 24.38 10.51
N ASN A 507 17.57 24.07 11.67
CA ASN A 507 17.61 24.91 12.85
C ASN A 507 19.00 24.94 13.52
N GLN A 508 19.80 23.88 13.42
CA GLN A 508 21.19 23.88 13.90
C GLN A 508 22.14 24.71 13.00
N LEU A 509 21.77 24.95 11.74
CA LEU A 509 22.46 25.87 10.82
C LEU A 509 21.96 27.31 10.92
N SER A 510 20.84 27.57 11.61
CA SER A 510 20.21 28.90 11.69
C SER A 510 21.00 29.95 12.49
N GLY A 511 22.05 29.54 13.21
CA GLY A 511 22.95 30.44 13.95
C GLY A 511 24.07 31.06 13.13
N ILE A 512 24.20 30.72 11.84
CA ILE A 512 25.20 31.30 10.95
C ILE A 512 24.49 32.30 10.03
N ASN A 513 24.73 33.59 10.24
CA ASN A 513 24.21 34.63 9.35
C ASN A 513 25.09 34.70 8.09
N PHE A 514 24.76 33.89 7.08
CA PHE A 514 25.56 33.78 5.86
C PHE A 514 25.62 35.07 5.03
N ASN A 515 24.74 36.05 5.27
CA ASN A 515 24.85 37.37 4.65
C ASN A 515 26.08 38.14 5.15
N GLU A 516 26.57 37.88 6.37
CA GLU A 516 27.80 38.52 6.86
C GLU A 516 29.07 37.95 6.19
N LEU A 517 29.06 36.67 5.80
CA LEU A 517 30.20 35.99 5.17
C LEU A 517 30.52 36.50 3.76
N PHE A 518 29.54 37.11 3.09
CA PHE A 518 29.66 37.68 1.75
C PHE A 518 29.40 39.19 1.67
N SER A 519 29.19 39.85 2.83
CA SER A 519 28.84 41.28 2.93
C SER A 519 29.85 42.24 2.30
N ASN A 520 31.11 41.81 2.14
CA ASN A 520 32.18 42.61 1.54
C ASN A 520 32.18 42.63 0.00
N TYR A 521 31.25 41.95 -0.68
CA TYR A 521 31.18 41.96 -2.15
C TYR A 521 30.18 42.97 -2.75
N ASP A 522 29.42 43.69 -1.92
CA ASP A 522 28.37 44.64 -2.37
C ASP A 522 28.88 46.05 -2.74
N THR A 523 30.19 46.27 -2.87
CA THR A 523 30.77 47.60 -3.17
C THR A 523 31.45 47.72 -4.54
N VAL A 524 30.92 47.06 -5.56
CA VAL A 524 31.35 47.29 -6.97
C VAL A 524 30.27 48.11 -7.70
N PRO A 525 30.61 49.23 -8.37
CA PRO A 525 29.63 50.10 -9.02
C PRO A 525 28.82 49.36 -10.09
N GLN A 526 27.50 49.53 -10.08
CA GLN A 526 26.59 48.94 -11.06
C GLN A 526 26.93 49.39 -12.49
N MET A 527 27.35 48.43 -13.32
CA MET A 527 27.43 48.57 -14.78
C MET A 527 26.16 48.01 -15.45
N PRO A 528 25.79 48.50 -16.65
CA PRO A 528 24.44 48.37 -17.19
C PRO A 528 24.04 46.92 -17.44
N VAL A 529 22.84 46.60 -16.96
CA VAL A 529 22.18 45.28 -16.98
C VAL A 529 21.75 44.92 -18.40
N PHE A 530 22.36 43.88 -18.99
CA PHE A 530 21.72 43.12 -20.06
C PHE A 530 20.86 42.03 -19.42
N HIS A 531 19.55 42.04 -19.70
CA HIS A 531 18.62 41.02 -19.22
C HIS A 531 19.08 39.64 -19.72
N GLY A 532 19.51 38.77 -18.80
CA GLY A 532 19.72 37.34 -19.08
C GLY A 532 21.04 36.71 -18.66
N CYS A 533 22.00 37.41 -18.03
CA CYS A 533 23.22 36.76 -17.51
C CYS A 533 23.74 37.45 -16.24
N TYR A 534 23.75 36.75 -15.11
CA TYR A 534 24.53 37.11 -13.93
C TYR A 534 25.89 36.40 -13.97
N ILE A 535 26.93 37.15 -13.61
CA ILE A 535 28.33 36.71 -13.58
C ILE A 535 28.50 35.63 -12.50
N GLY A 536 28.99 34.45 -12.90
CA GLY A 536 29.38 33.37 -12.00
C GLY A 536 30.84 33.01 -12.22
N SER A 537 31.63 33.15 -11.14
CA SER A 537 32.97 32.61 -10.93
C SER A 537 34.15 33.32 -11.64
N ILE A 538 34.92 34.07 -10.85
CA ILE A 538 36.32 34.38 -11.12
C ILE A 538 37.11 33.09 -10.82
N ASN A 539 37.75 32.50 -11.82
CA ASN A 539 38.74 31.46 -11.59
C ASN A 539 40.06 32.14 -11.22
N ILE A 540 40.36 32.26 -9.92
CA ILE A 540 41.70 32.65 -9.47
C ILE A 540 42.58 31.42 -9.67
N ASN A 541 43.34 31.39 -10.76
CA ASN A 541 44.36 30.38 -10.97
C ASN A 541 45.55 30.71 -10.04
N MET A 542 45.58 30.10 -8.85
CA MET A 542 46.78 30.09 -8.00
C MET A 542 47.80 29.12 -8.59
N ASN A 543 48.41 29.51 -9.70
CA ASN A 543 49.65 28.93 -10.21
C ASN A 543 50.37 29.96 -11.08
N ASN A 544 50.84 31.01 -10.44
CA ASN A 544 52.10 31.68 -10.74
C ASN A 544 52.55 32.37 -9.45
N LYS A 545 53.82 32.14 -9.10
CA LYS A 545 54.52 32.48 -7.85
C LYS A 545 53.98 33.65 -7.03
#